data_AF-S2E9B6-F1
#
_entry.id   AF-S2E9B6-F1
#
_cell.length_a   1.000
_cell.length_b   1.000
_cell.length_c   1.000
_cell.angle_alpha   90.00
_cell.angle_beta   90.00
_cell.angle_gamma   90.00
#
_symmetry.space_group_name_H-M   'P 1'
#
loop_
_entity.id
_entity.type
_entity.pdbx_description
1 polymer ?
#
loop_
_entity_poly.entity_id
_entity_poly.type
_entity_poly.pdbx_seq_one_letter_code
_entity_poly.pdbx_strand_id
1 'polypeptide(L)'
;MGYLFQLADSVVVHNHPMNTSFSFEDIQMAVFHNISKLVVTTPDFIFEVQRPGLTWGFSFEDDQILNLFNVCQSHARTELEKLKAQNQITYTELELKFFHYIWVLFFNSFDINYVQKTHS
;
A
#
# COMPACT_ATOMS: atom_id res chain seq x y z
N MET A 1 -15.68 25.40 -18.14
CA MET A 1 -14.81 25.50 -16.95
C MET A 1 -14.81 24.13 -16.29
N GLY A 2 -13.84 23.28 -16.61
CA GLY A 2 -13.64 22.03 -15.88
C GLY A 2 -12.85 22.33 -14.62
N TYR A 3 -13.29 21.85 -13.46
CA TYR A 3 -12.47 21.86 -12.26
C TYR A 3 -11.25 20.97 -12.52
N LEU A 4 -10.08 21.58 -12.69
CA LEU A 4 -8.80 20.87 -12.62
C LEU A 4 -8.54 20.60 -11.13
N PHE A 5 -9.00 19.45 -10.65
CA PHE A 5 -8.57 18.96 -9.33
C PHE A 5 -7.09 18.62 -9.43
N GLN A 6 -6.25 19.48 -8.85
CA GLN A 6 -4.82 19.24 -8.73
C GLN A 6 -4.55 18.51 -7.42
N LEU A 7 -4.37 17.19 -7.50
CA LEU A 7 -4.02 16.35 -6.35
C LEU A 7 -2.51 16.26 -6.09
N ALA A 8 -1.69 16.82 -6.99
CA ALA A 8 -0.25 16.86 -6.82
C ALA A 8 0.15 17.56 -5.51
N ASP A 9 1.12 16.97 -4.82
CA ASP A 9 1.66 17.43 -3.53
C ASP A 9 0.66 17.45 -2.36
N SER A 10 -0.59 17.02 -2.58
CA SER A 10 -1.59 16.95 -1.53
C SER A 10 -1.31 15.84 -0.53
N VAL A 11 -1.91 15.96 0.66
CA VAL A 11 -2.03 14.87 1.63
C VAL A 11 -3.45 14.33 1.51
N VAL A 12 -3.57 13.04 1.17
CA VAL A 12 -4.86 12.36 1.06
C VAL A 12 -5.05 11.44 2.25
N VAL A 13 -6.22 11.53 2.87
CA VAL A 13 -6.62 10.70 4.00
C VAL A 13 -7.98 10.08 3.69
N HIS A 14 -8.10 8.77 3.79
CA HIS A 14 -9.37 8.05 3.64
C HIS A 14 -9.46 6.86 4.59
N ASN A 15 -10.65 6.24 4.66
CA ASN A 15 -10.93 5.19 5.62
C ASN A 15 -11.15 3.83 4.96
N HIS A 16 -10.59 2.78 5.55
CA HIS A 16 -10.88 1.38 5.21
C HIS A 16 -11.59 0.69 6.38
N PRO A 17 -12.88 0.33 6.24
CA PRO A 17 -13.64 -0.27 7.35
C PRO A 17 -13.20 -1.71 7.67
N MET A 18 -12.51 -2.38 6.74
CA MET A 18 -12.14 -3.78 6.85
C MET A 18 -10.71 -4.01 7.38
N ASN A 19 -10.07 -3.03 8.03
CA ASN A 19 -8.71 -3.16 8.58
C ASN A 19 -7.59 -3.52 7.59
N THR A 20 -7.87 -3.48 6.29
CA THR A 20 -6.86 -3.64 5.24
C THR A 20 -6.07 -2.34 5.07
N SER A 21 -4.78 -2.48 4.71
CA SER A 21 -3.97 -1.34 4.26
C SER A 21 -4.44 -0.80 2.91
N PHE A 22 -3.58 -0.03 2.23
CA PHE A 22 -3.81 0.47 0.88
C PHE A 22 -4.20 -0.64 -0.10
N SER A 23 -5.19 -0.38 -0.95
CA SER A 23 -5.45 -1.18 -2.16
C SER A 23 -4.40 -0.89 -3.23
N PHE A 24 -4.43 -1.62 -4.34
CA PHE A 24 -3.58 -1.28 -5.49
C PHE A 24 -3.95 0.09 -6.06
N GLU A 25 -5.25 0.37 -6.16
CA GLU A 25 -5.81 1.60 -6.70
C GLU A 25 -5.43 2.82 -5.85
N ASP A 26 -5.35 2.66 -4.54
CA ASP A 26 -4.88 3.70 -3.61
C ASP A 26 -3.47 4.18 -3.97
N ILE A 27 -2.54 3.24 -4.12
CA ILE A 27 -1.14 3.56 -4.44
C ILE A 27 -1.01 4.00 -5.89
N GLN A 28 -1.75 3.39 -6.82
CA GLN A 28 -1.78 3.81 -8.22
C GLN A 28 -2.25 5.26 -8.36
N MET A 29 -3.33 5.64 -7.66
CA MET A 29 -3.81 7.03 -7.60
C MET A 29 -2.75 7.96 -7.03
N ALA A 30 -2.11 7.57 -5.92
CA ALA A 30 -1.08 8.38 -5.28
C ALA A 30 0.11 8.66 -6.21
N VAL A 31 0.54 7.63 -6.94
CA VAL A 31 1.63 7.71 -7.93
C VAL A 31 1.23 8.55 -9.13
N PHE A 32 0.09 8.25 -9.74
CA PHE A 32 -0.39 8.93 -10.95
C PHE A 32 -0.62 10.43 -10.73
N HIS A 33 -1.22 10.80 -9.60
CA HIS A 33 -1.46 12.20 -9.26
C HIS A 33 -0.30 12.86 -8.52
N ASN A 34 0.80 12.14 -8.28
CA ASN A 34 1.95 12.62 -7.54
C ASN A 34 1.58 13.20 -6.16
N ILE A 35 0.69 12.52 -5.43
CA ILE A 35 0.29 12.84 -4.05
C ILE A 35 1.52 12.74 -3.13
N SER A 36 1.69 13.68 -2.19
CA SER A 36 2.89 13.72 -1.33
C SER A 36 2.80 12.72 -0.17
N LYS A 37 1.60 12.50 0.37
CA LYS A 37 1.34 11.54 1.45
C LYS A 37 -0.04 10.93 1.32
N LEU A 38 -0.11 9.61 1.51
CA LEU A 38 -1.35 8.87 1.61
C LEU A 38 -1.50 8.26 3.00
N VAL A 39 -2.68 8.40 3.59
CA VAL A 39 -3.02 7.87 4.91
C VAL A 39 -4.34 7.10 4.82
N VAL A 40 -4.31 5.85 5.24
CA VAL A 40 -5.53 5.05 5.44
C VAL A 40 -5.75 4.86 6.93
N THR A 41 -6.92 5.27 7.40
CA THR A 41 -7.37 4.99 8.77
C THR A 41 -8.35 3.83 8.77
N THR A 42 -8.10 2.83 9.61
CA THR A 42 -8.99 1.69 9.84
C THR A 42 -9.44 1.67 11.30
N PRO A 43 -10.40 0.80 11.70
CA PRO A 43 -10.74 0.64 13.10
C PRO A 43 -9.54 0.37 14.02
N ASP A 44 -8.60 -0.47 13.58
CA ASP A 44 -7.49 -0.93 14.43
C ASP A 44 -6.15 -0.25 14.13
N PHE A 45 -5.96 0.25 12.90
CA PHE A 45 -4.67 0.72 12.43
C PHE A 45 -4.74 2.03 11.63
N ILE A 46 -3.59 2.70 11.54
CA ILE A 46 -3.34 3.79 10.61
C ILE A 46 -2.16 3.37 9.74
N PHE A 47 -2.36 3.36 8.42
CA PHE A 47 -1.33 3.10 7.43
C PHE A 47 -0.91 4.41 6.78
N GLU A 48 0.38 4.65 6.66
CA GLU A 48 0.93 5.87 6.06
C GLU A 48 2.03 5.52 5.07
N VAL A 49 2.04 6.21 3.93
CA VAL A 49 3.18 6.21 3.00
C VAL A 49 3.42 7.63 2.51
N GLN A 50 4.70 8.00 2.39
CA GLN A 50 5.12 9.31 1.91
C GLN A 50 5.95 9.16 0.64
N ARG A 51 5.72 10.05 -0.33
CA ARG A 51 6.50 10.13 -1.55
C ARG A 51 7.97 10.42 -1.20
N PRO A 52 8.95 9.67 -1.76
CA PRO A 52 10.36 9.76 -1.36
C PRO A 52 11.07 11.05 -1.79
N GLY A 53 10.54 11.79 -2.77
CA GLY A 53 11.14 13.02 -3.28
C GLY A 53 10.14 13.93 -4.00
N LEU A 54 10.55 14.52 -5.12
CA LEU A 54 9.66 15.31 -5.99
C LEU A 54 8.65 14.44 -6.76
N THR A 55 8.99 13.17 -7.00
CA THR A 55 8.14 12.16 -7.63
C THR A 55 8.24 10.84 -6.86
N TRP A 56 7.37 9.88 -7.20
CA TRP A 56 7.39 8.53 -6.62
C TRP A 56 8.56 7.66 -7.11
N GLY A 57 9.22 8.06 -8.20
CA GLY A 57 10.34 7.30 -8.77
C GLY A 57 9.94 6.05 -9.56
N PHE A 58 8.64 5.75 -9.67
CA PHE A 58 8.11 4.66 -10.49
C PHE A 58 6.72 5.00 -11.05
N SER A 59 6.27 4.21 -12.03
CA SER A 59 4.92 4.26 -12.59
C SER A 59 4.39 2.83 -12.76
N PHE A 60 3.12 2.59 -12.47
CA PHE A 60 2.47 1.31 -12.75
C PHE A 60 2.13 1.09 -14.23
N GLU A 61 2.36 2.10 -15.07
CA GLU A 61 2.34 1.93 -16.54
C GLU A 61 3.63 1.27 -17.06
N ASP A 62 4.68 1.18 -16.24
CA ASP A 62 5.90 0.44 -16.55
C ASP A 62 5.72 -1.04 -16.24
N ASP A 63 5.83 -1.89 -17.26
CA ASP A 63 5.72 -3.34 -17.16
C ASP A 63 6.69 -3.95 -16.12
N GLN A 64 7.88 -3.37 -15.93
CA GLN A 64 8.84 -3.86 -14.94
C GLN A 64 8.34 -3.63 -13.52
N ILE A 65 7.70 -2.47 -13.28
CA ILE A 65 7.12 -2.11 -11.99
C ILE A 65 5.89 -2.97 -11.71
N LEU A 66 5.04 -3.20 -12.73
CA LEU A 66 3.90 -4.10 -12.61
C LEU A 66 4.33 -5.54 -12.34
N ASN A 67 5.39 -6.01 -13.01
CA ASN A 67 5.98 -7.32 -12.75
C ASN A 67 6.55 -7.44 -11.34
N LEU A 68 7.25 -6.41 -10.84
CA LEU A 68 7.71 -6.37 -9.45
C LEU A 68 6.55 -6.48 -8.47
N PHE A 69 5.47 -5.73 -8.70
CA PHE A 69 4.26 -5.82 -7.88
C PHE A 69 3.67 -7.24 -7.86
N ASN A 70 3.57 -7.89 -9.02
CA ASN A 70 3.09 -9.28 -9.12
C ASN A 70 3.99 -10.29 -8.40
N VAL A 71 5.32 -10.07 -8.42
CA VAL A 71 6.28 -10.87 -7.65
C VAL A 71 6.06 -10.66 -6.15
N CYS A 72 5.92 -9.42 -5.68
CA CYS A 72 5.60 -9.12 -4.29
C CYS A 72 4.28 -9.76 -3.86
N GLN A 73 3.26 -9.73 -4.73
CA GLN A 73 1.95 -10.36 -4.48
C GLN A 73 2.07 -11.88 -4.31
N SER A 74 2.80 -12.54 -5.21
CA SER A 74 3.02 -13.99 -5.18
C SER A 74 3.81 -14.41 -3.93
N HIS A 75 4.82 -13.62 -3.57
CA HIS A 75 5.64 -13.84 -2.38
C HIS A 75 4.81 -13.65 -1.10
N ALA A 76 4.07 -12.54 -0.98
CA ALA A 76 3.18 -12.28 0.14
C ALA A 76 2.15 -13.41 0.34
N ARG A 77 1.55 -13.90 -0.75
CA ARG A 77 0.60 -15.02 -0.69
C ARG A 77 1.27 -16.28 -0.16
N THR A 78 2.46 -16.60 -0.69
CA THR A 78 3.21 -17.79 -0.31
C THR A 78 3.59 -17.77 1.16
N GLU A 79 4.12 -16.65 1.67
CA GLU A 79 4.51 -16.55 3.08
C GLU A 79 3.32 -16.62 4.01
N LEU A 80 2.23 -15.90 3.71
CA LEU A 80 1.05 -15.93 4.58
C LEU A 80 0.37 -17.31 4.59
N GLU A 81 0.29 -18.01 3.45
CA GLU A 81 -0.24 -19.38 3.42
C GLU A 81 0.66 -20.36 4.21
N LYS A 82 1.98 -20.17 4.23
CA LYS A 82 2.87 -20.94 5.11
C LYS A 82 2.57 -20.70 6.59
N LEU A 83 2.42 -19.43 7.01
CA LEU A 83 2.08 -19.08 8.39
C LEU A 83 0.73 -19.69 8.79
N LYS A 84 -0.25 -19.65 7.89
CA LYS A 84 -1.57 -20.26 8.10
C LYS A 84 -1.49 -21.79 8.21
N ALA A 85 -0.74 -22.45 7.32
CA ALA A 85 -0.53 -23.91 7.39
C ALA A 85 0.16 -24.33 8.71
N GLN A 86 0.94 -23.43 9.31
CA GLN A 86 1.59 -23.61 10.61
C GLN A 86 0.68 -23.20 11.80
N ASN A 87 -0.59 -22.86 11.56
CA ASN A 87 -1.54 -22.35 12.55
C ASN A 87 -1.07 -21.10 13.31
N GLN A 88 -0.19 -20.30 12.70
CA GLN A 88 0.30 -19.05 13.29
C GLN A 88 -0.62 -17.86 13.01
N ILE A 89 -1.43 -17.95 11.95
CA ILE A 89 -2.47 -16.98 11.62
C ILE A 89 -3.74 -17.70 11.18
N THR A 90 -4.88 -17.06 11.39
CA THR A 90 -6.18 -17.47 10.88
C THR A 90 -6.37 -17.07 9.43
N TYR A 91 -7.41 -17.61 8.78
CA TYR A 91 -7.81 -17.18 7.43
C TYR A 91 -8.16 -15.69 7.38
N THR A 92 -8.86 -15.18 8.40
CA THR A 92 -9.21 -13.76 8.49
C THR A 92 -7.96 -12.90 8.60
N GLU A 93 -7.00 -13.26 9.44
CA GLU A 93 -5.74 -12.52 9.57
C GLU A 93 -4.92 -12.54 8.29
N LEU A 94 -4.94 -13.65 7.53
CA LEU A 94 -4.29 -13.73 6.23
C LEU A 94 -4.83 -12.66 5.27
N GLU A 95 -6.15 -12.57 5.14
CA GLU A 95 -6.79 -11.59 4.25
C GLU A 95 -6.52 -10.14 4.70
N LEU A 96 -6.53 -9.88 6.01
CA LEU A 96 -6.20 -8.57 6.57
C LEU A 96 -4.74 -8.16 6.33
N LYS A 97 -3.81 -9.11 6.43
CA LYS A 97 -2.36 -8.85 6.31
C LYS A 97 -1.88 -8.84 4.87
N PHE A 98 -2.65 -9.33 3.92
CA PHE A 98 -2.19 -9.54 2.54
C PHE A 98 -1.67 -8.27 1.88
N PHE A 99 -2.48 -7.20 1.81
CA PHE A 99 -2.05 -5.94 1.22
C PHE A 99 -0.89 -5.31 1.98
N HIS A 100 -0.90 -5.38 3.31
CA HIS A 100 0.19 -4.87 4.13
C HIS A 100 1.54 -5.54 3.76
N TYR A 101 1.57 -6.86 3.62
CA TYR A 101 2.77 -7.60 3.25
C TYR A 101 3.26 -7.25 1.84
N ILE A 102 2.34 -7.07 0.89
CA ILE A 102 2.70 -6.60 -0.46
C ILE A 102 3.43 -5.27 -0.38
N TRP A 103 2.89 -4.31 0.36
CA TRP A 103 3.45 -2.97 0.45
C TRP A 103 4.77 -2.91 1.22
N VAL A 104 4.94 -3.72 2.26
CA VAL A 104 6.24 -3.89 2.91
C VAL A 104 7.30 -4.33 1.89
N LEU A 105 7.02 -5.39 1.11
CA LEU A 105 7.98 -5.90 0.12
C LEU A 105 8.24 -4.89 -1.01
N PHE A 106 7.17 -4.29 -1.54
CA PHE A 106 7.25 -3.40 -2.68
C PHE A 106 7.97 -2.10 -2.31
N PHE A 107 7.57 -1.41 -1.24
CA PHE A 107 8.19 -0.14 -0.85
C PHE A 107 9.63 -0.29 -0.36
N ASN A 108 9.99 -1.42 0.25
CA ASN A 108 11.39 -1.73 0.56
C ASN A 108 12.27 -1.82 -0.69
N SER A 109 11.71 -2.19 -1.85
CA SER A 109 12.47 -2.25 -3.11
C SER A 109 12.84 -0.86 -3.67
N PHE A 110 12.24 0.20 -3.12
CA PHE A 110 12.45 1.60 -3.51
C PHE A 110 12.94 2.48 -2.35
N ASP A 111 13.29 1.88 -1.20
CA ASP A 111 13.61 2.61 0.04
C ASP A 111 12.53 3.64 0.46
N ILE A 112 11.26 3.30 0.21
CA ILE A 112 10.11 4.16 0.55
C ILE A 112 9.60 3.85 1.96
N ASN A 113 9.44 4.88 2.77
CA ASN A 113 8.93 4.74 4.13
C ASN A 113 7.42 4.48 4.13
N TYR A 114 7.05 3.24 4.48
CA TYR A 114 5.69 2.78 4.72
C TYR A 114 5.54 2.35 6.18
N VAL A 115 4.50 2.86 6.86
CA VAL A 115 4.32 2.67 8.30
C VAL A 115 2.91 2.20 8.61
N GLN A 116 2.81 1.24 9.52
CA GLN A 116 1.58 0.89 10.23
C GLN A 116 1.67 1.37 11.68
N LYS A 117 0.63 2.02 12.17
CA LYS A 117 0.50 2.50 13.56
C LYS A 117 -0.80 1.99 14.15
N THR A 118 -0.88 1.90 15.47
CA THR A 118 -2.14 1.75 16.21
C THR A 118 -2.70 3.11 16.58
N HIS A 119 -4.00 3.19 16.84
CA HIS A 119 -4.59 4.38 17.48
C HIS A 119 -4.04 4.49 18.90
N SER A 120 -3.25 5.54 19.15
CA SER A 120 -2.69 5.87 20.47
C SER A 120 -3.73 6.46 21.41
#